data_AF-A0A497B3R3-F1
#
_entry.id   AF-A0A497B3R3-F1
#
_cell.length_a   1.000
_cell.length_b   1.000
_cell.length_c   1.000
_cell.angle_alpha   90.00
_cell.angle_beta   90.00
_cell.angle_gamma   90.00
#
_symmetry.space_group_name_H-M   'P 1'
#
loop_
_entity.id
_entity.type
_entity.pdbx_description
1 polymer ?
#
loop_
_entity_poly.entity_id
_entity_poly.type
_entity_poly.pdbx_seq_one_letter_code
_entity_poly.pdbx_strand_id
1 'polypeptide(L)'
;MKGDPYRQAVRLFGLLAHPARLRILDELRRGEACVCHLQAVLKRPQPYISQQLRVLRQAGVIEARKQGLYVYYRLADERVERLLGEILGPVGTPSPLPACSCPQCQEELTLPDDHLHRATGCGLQIPNLESVQL
;
A
#
# COMPACT_ATOMS: atom_id res chain seq x y z
N MET A 1 -4.53 32.84 11.19
CA MET A 1 -3.78 32.27 12.33
C MET A 1 -2.74 31.30 11.77
N LYS A 2 -1.51 31.75 11.50
CA LYS A 2 -0.41 30.85 11.10
C LYS A 2 0.12 30.21 12.39
N GLY A 3 -0.18 28.93 12.60
CA GLY A 3 0.29 28.19 13.77
C GLY A 3 1.81 28.08 13.79
N ASP A 4 2.38 27.94 14.98
CA ASP A 4 3.80 27.67 15.19
C ASP A 4 4.29 26.53 14.25
N PRO A 5 5.27 26.80 13.37
CA PRO A 5 5.76 25.83 12.39
C PRO A 5 6.34 24.58 13.05
N TYR A 6 6.96 24.71 14.23
CA TYR A 6 7.52 23.56 14.95
C TYR A 6 6.42 22.64 15.48
N ARG A 7 5.32 23.20 16.00
CA ARG A 7 4.15 22.41 16.42
C ARG A 7 3.51 21.68 15.24
N GLN A 8 3.51 22.25 14.03
CA GLN A 8 3.02 21.56 12.85
C GLN A 8 3.95 20.41 12.43
N ALA A 9 5.26 20.63 12.46
CA ALA A 9 6.25 19.59 12.18
C ALA A 9 6.15 18.42 13.16
N VAL A 10 6.07 18.68 14.47
CA VAL A 10 5.90 17.63 15.50
C VAL A 10 4.66 16.79 15.26
N ARG A 11 3.54 17.41 14.86
CA ARG A 11 2.31 16.67 14.52
C ARG A 11 2.49 15.76 13.30
N LEU A 12 3.15 16.25 12.26
CA LEU A 12 3.43 15.46 11.06
C LEU A 12 4.38 14.30 11.39
N PHE A 13 5.47 14.55 12.11
CA PHE A 13 6.40 13.49 12.50
C PHE A 13 5.74 12.46 13.43
N GLY A 14 4.92 12.89 14.39
CA GLY A 14 4.15 11.97 15.23
C GLY A 14 3.16 11.10 14.43
N LEU A 15 2.59 11.66 13.36
CA LEU A 15 1.80 10.88 12.41
C LEU A 15 2.67 9.85 11.67
N LEU A 16 3.85 10.24 11.17
CA LEU A 16 4.73 9.33 10.42
C LEU A 16 5.44 8.29 11.31
N ALA A 17 5.61 8.54 12.60
CA ALA A 17 6.31 7.68 13.56
C ALA A 17 5.51 6.42 13.97
N HIS A 18 4.98 5.68 12.99
CA HIS A 18 4.31 4.41 13.24
C HIS A 18 4.50 3.42 12.09
N PRO A 19 4.94 2.19 12.37
CA PRO A 19 5.40 1.25 11.34
C PRO A 19 4.32 0.90 10.32
N ALA A 20 3.07 0.69 10.78
CA ALA A 20 1.99 0.38 9.84
C ALA A 20 1.63 1.57 8.93
N ARG A 21 1.78 2.81 9.42
CA ARG A 21 1.46 3.99 8.62
C ARG A 21 2.54 4.24 7.57
N LEU A 22 3.80 4.07 7.93
CA LEU A 22 4.90 4.10 6.96
C LEU A 22 4.72 3.03 5.87
N ARG A 23 4.34 1.80 6.23
CA ARG A 23 4.06 0.75 5.23
C ARG A 23 2.89 1.09 4.31
N ILE A 24 1.80 1.66 4.85
CA ILE A 24 0.68 2.13 4.01
C ILE A 24 1.16 3.22 3.08
N LEU A 25 1.88 4.23 3.58
CA LEU A 25 2.37 5.34 2.77
C LEU A 25 3.36 4.88 1.71
N ASP A 26 4.24 3.92 2.03
CA ASP A 26 5.17 3.35 1.06
C ASP A 26 4.47 2.58 -0.06
N GLU A 27 3.38 1.87 0.26
CA GLU A 27 2.54 1.25 -0.77
C GLU A 27 1.82 2.30 -1.61
N LEU A 28 1.29 3.36 -0.98
CA LEU A 28 0.59 4.45 -1.68
C LEU A 28 1.52 5.34 -2.52
N ARG A 29 2.84 5.27 -2.32
CA ARG A 29 3.83 5.90 -3.20
C ARG A 29 3.97 5.16 -4.53
N ARG A 30 3.65 3.86 -4.56
CA ARG A 30 3.71 3.03 -5.78
C ARG A 30 2.50 3.25 -6.69
N GLY A 31 1.37 3.64 -6.10
CA GLY A 31 0.11 3.86 -6.82
C GLY A 31 -1.09 3.95 -5.88
N GLU A 32 -2.28 4.13 -6.45
CA GLU A 32 -3.50 4.12 -5.67
C GLU A 32 -3.85 2.68 -5.23
N ALA A 33 -4.16 2.48 -3.95
CA ALA A 33 -4.45 1.16 -3.40
C ALA A 33 -5.81 1.10 -2.72
N CYS A 34 -6.52 -0.02 -2.84
CA CYS A 34 -7.75 -0.27 -2.10
C CYS A 34 -7.46 -0.86 -0.70
N VAL A 35 -8.48 -0.87 0.17
CA VAL A 35 -8.35 -1.44 1.52
C VAL A 35 -7.96 -2.93 1.50
N CYS A 36 -8.50 -3.70 0.56
CA CYS A 36 -8.19 -5.13 0.41
C CYS A 36 -6.73 -5.35 0.01
N HIS A 37 -6.18 -4.48 -0.84
CA HIS A 37 -4.77 -4.51 -1.23
C HIS A 37 -3.86 -4.25 -0.04
N LEU A 38 -4.13 -3.18 0.70
CA LEU A 38 -3.37 -2.87 1.91
C LEU A 38 -3.48 -4.00 2.95
N GLN A 39 -4.63 -4.67 3.05
CA GLN A 39 -4.79 -5.83 3.92
C GLN A 39 -3.87 -6.99 3.51
N ALA A 40 -3.80 -7.28 2.20
CA ALA A 40 -2.96 -8.34 1.66
C ALA A 40 -1.46 -8.06 1.83
N VAL A 41 -1.01 -6.84 1.50
CA VAL A 41 0.39 -6.40 1.65
C VAL A 41 0.82 -6.40 3.12
N LEU A 42 0.04 -5.76 3.99
CA LEU A 42 0.43 -5.56 5.38
C LEU A 42 0.17 -6.77 6.27
N LYS A 43 -0.61 -7.76 5.81
CA LYS A 43 -1.04 -8.94 6.58
C LYS A 43 -1.63 -8.56 7.95
N ARG A 44 -2.45 -7.50 7.98
CA ARG A 44 -3.14 -7.01 9.18
C ARG A 44 -4.65 -7.06 8.98
N PRO A 45 -5.45 -7.20 10.05
CA PRO A 45 -6.91 -7.19 9.94
C PRO A 45 -7.45 -5.88 9.34
N GLN A 46 -8.51 -5.97 8.54
CA GLN A 46 -9.17 -4.83 7.92
C GLN A 46 -9.58 -3.71 8.91
N PRO A 47 -10.10 -4.00 10.13
CA PRO A 47 -10.43 -2.94 11.10
C PRO A 47 -9.20 -2.10 11.49
N TYR A 48 -8.03 -2.74 11.61
CA TYR A 48 -6.79 -2.07 11.95
C TYR A 48 -6.32 -1.15 10.81
N ILE A 49 -6.36 -1.64 9.56
CA ILE A 49 -6.00 -0.85 8.38
C ILE A 49 -6.93 0.36 8.22
N SER A 50 -8.24 0.15 8.34
CA SER A 50 -9.25 1.21 8.25
C SER A 50 -9.03 2.31 9.29
N GLN A 51 -8.66 1.93 10.52
CA GLN A 51 -8.32 2.89 11.57
C GLN A 51 -7.10 3.75 11.18
N GLN A 52 -6.01 3.13 10.68
CA GLN A 52 -4.82 3.88 10.28
C GLN A 52 -5.10 4.81 9.09
N LEU A 53 -5.87 4.36 8.10
CA LEU A 53 -6.30 5.17 6.95
C LEU A 53 -7.14 6.37 7.39
N ARG A 54 -8.03 6.20 8.37
CA ARG A 54 -8.82 7.29 8.92
C ARG A 54 -7.95 8.38 9.54
N VAL A 55 -6.95 7.98 10.32
CA VAL A 55 -6.00 8.91 10.96
C VAL A 55 -5.17 9.66 9.91
N LEU A 56 -4.65 8.95 8.90
CA LEU A 56 -3.89 9.57 7.79
C LEU A 56 -4.74 10.53 6.97
N ARG A 57 -6.01 10.18 6.72
CA ARG A 57 -6.97 11.02 5.98
C ARG A 57 -7.34 12.27 6.78
N GLN A 58 -7.58 12.15 8.08
CA GLN A 58 -7.86 13.29 8.96
C GLN A 58 -6.70 14.28 9.01
N ALA A 59 -5.47 13.78 8.87
CA ALA A 59 -4.28 14.62 8.79
C ALA A 59 -4.04 15.22 7.39
N GLY A 60 -4.84 14.87 6.38
CA GLY A 60 -4.71 15.38 5.02
C GLY A 60 -3.51 14.84 4.23
N VAL A 61 -2.89 13.75 4.70
CA VAL A 61 -1.73 13.14 4.03
C VAL A 61 -2.16 12.25 2.87
N ILE A 62 -3.34 11.64 2.98
CA ILE A 62 -3.91 10.76 1.95
C ILE A 62 -5.29 11.24 1.55
N GLU A 63 -5.66 10.94 0.32
CA GLU A 63 -6.99 11.13 -0.23
C GLU A 63 -7.67 9.80 -0.51
N ALA A 64 -9.00 9.83 -0.56
CA ALA A 64 -9.82 8.67 -0.88
C ALA A 64 -10.72 8.97 -2.07
N ARG A 65 -10.70 8.10 -3.08
CA ARG A 65 -11.54 8.15 -4.26
C ARG A 65 -12.47 6.93 -4.27
N LYS A 66 -13.77 7.16 -4.44
CA LYS A 66 -14.74 6.08 -4.58
C LYS A 66 -14.96 5.77 -6.06
N GLN A 67 -14.86 4.50 -6.44
CA GLN A 67 -15.14 4.02 -7.78
C GLN A 67 -15.95 2.72 -7.70
N GLY A 68 -17.23 2.82 -8.06
CA GLY A 68 -18.21 1.74 -7.90
C GLY A 68 -18.36 1.34 -6.43
N LEU A 69 -18.09 0.06 -6.14
CA LEU A 69 -18.15 -0.53 -4.80
C LEU A 69 -16.85 -0.36 -3.99
N TYR A 70 -15.76 0.08 -4.64
CA TYR A 70 -14.44 0.15 -4.03
C TYR A 70 -14.05 1.58 -3.66
N VAL A 71 -13.22 1.69 -2.62
CA VAL A 71 -12.60 2.95 -2.20
C VAL A 71 -11.09 2.79 -2.33
N TYR A 72 -10.51 3.63 -3.17
CA TYR A 72 -9.08 3.72 -3.42
C TYR A 72 -8.49 4.86 -2.61
N TYR A 73 -7.28 4.65 -2.12
CA TYR A 73 -6.51 5.64 -1.39
C TYR A 73 -5.29 6.02 -2.21
N ARG A 74 -4.89 7.28 -2.13
CA ARG A 74 -3.68 7.80 -2.79
C ARG A 74 -2.95 8.75 -1.86
N LEU A 75 -1.63 8.85 -2.02
CA LEU A 75 -0.86 9.87 -1.32
C LEU A 75 -1.19 11.25 -1.91
N ALA A 76 -1.47 12.23 -1.06
CA ALA A 76 -1.88 13.57 -1.48
C ALA A 76 -0.90 14.67 -1.04
N ASP A 77 -0.12 14.45 0.02
CA ASP A 77 0.87 15.42 0.49
C ASP A 77 2.25 15.15 -0.13
N GLU A 78 2.62 15.95 -1.13
CA GLU A 78 3.92 15.89 -1.82
C GLU A 78 5.12 16.02 -0.86
N ARG A 79 4.98 16.72 0.27
CA ARG A 79 6.08 16.85 1.24
C ARG A 79 6.37 15.52 1.91
N VAL A 80 5.31 14.75 2.21
CA VAL A 80 5.44 13.41 2.77
C VAL A 80 6.02 12.46 1.74
N GLU A 81 5.59 12.57 0.48
CA GLU A 81 6.14 11.79 -0.62
C GLU A 81 7.65 11.99 -0.78
N ARG A 82 8.10 13.25 -0.87
CA ARG A 82 9.52 13.60 -0.96
C ARG A 82 10.31 13.09 0.25
N LEU A 83 9.80 13.32 1.46
CA LEU A 83 10.46 12.86 2.69
C LEU A 83 10.64 11.34 2.72
N LEU A 84 9.62 10.58 2.30
CA LEU A 84 9.72 9.13 2.22
C LEU A 84 10.67 8.69 1.11
N GLY A 85 10.76 9.44 0.00
CA GLY A 85 11.79 9.28 -1.03
C GLY A 85 13.21 9.35 -0.49
N GLU A 86 13.50 10.39 0.30
CA GLU A 86 14.82 10.59 0.90
C GLU A 86 15.18 9.49 1.93
N ILE A 87 14.19 9.02 2.72
CA ILE A 87 14.45 8.09 3.82
C ILE A 87 14.44 6.62 3.37
N LEU A 88 13.47 6.23 2.56
CA LEU A 88 13.25 4.83 2.15
C LEU A 88 13.87 4.51 0.78
N GLY A 89 14.30 5.54 0.05
CA GLY A 89 14.87 5.40 -1.29
C GLY A 89 13.80 5.35 -2.40
N PRO A 90 14.21 4.95 -3.62
CA PRO A 90 13.35 4.94 -4.78
C PRO A 90 12.17 3.99 -4.58
N VAL A 91 11.01 4.42 -5.08
CA VAL A 91 9.81 3.60 -5.11
C VAL A 91 10.07 2.42 -6.05
N GLY A 92 10.01 1.19 -5.53
CA GLY A 92 10.08 0.00 -6.38
C GLY A 92 8.86 -0.07 -7.31
N THR A 93 8.88 -0.99 -8.28
CA THR A 93 7.73 -1.23 -9.15
C THR A 93 6.45 -1.51 -8.34
N PRO A 94 5.27 -1.05 -8.82
CA PRO A 94 3.99 -1.46 -8.24
C PRO A 94 3.93 -2.99 -8.27
N SER A 95 3.56 -3.60 -7.15
CA SER A 95 3.47 -5.05 -7.02
C SER A 95 2.02 -5.46 -7.27
N PRO A 96 1.66 -5.93 -8.47
CA PRO A 96 0.31 -6.42 -8.74
C PRO A 96 0.09 -7.67 -7.88
N LEU A 97 -0.75 -7.55 -6.85
CA LEU A 97 -1.04 -8.68 -5.98
C LEU A 97 -2.24 -9.49 -6.52
N PRO A 98 -2.07 -10.81 -6.74
CA PRO A 98 -3.11 -11.67 -7.33
C PRO A 98 -4.30 -11.97 -6.40
N ALA A 99 -4.32 -11.43 -5.18
CA ALA A 99 -5.37 -11.65 -4.18
C ALA A 99 -6.43 -10.53 -4.12
N CYS A 100 -6.28 -9.47 -4.92
CA CYS A 100 -7.20 -8.34 -4.91
C CYS A 100 -8.29 -8.50 -5.98
N SER A 101 -9.55 -8.56 -5.55
CA SER A 101 -10.71 -8.54 -6.45
C SER A 101 -11.15 -7.12 -6.85
N CYS A 102 -10.27 -6.11 -6.76
CA CYS A 102 -10.60 -4.75 -7.17
C CYS A 102 -10.20 -4.49 -8.63
N PRO A 103 -11.03 -3.78 -9.42
CA PRO A 103 -10.79 -3.57 -10.85
C PRO A 103 -9.45 -2.87 -11.15
N GLN A 104 -8.93 -2.05 -10.23
CA GLN A 104 -7.66 -1.34 -10.43
C GLN A 104 -6.42 -2.23 -10.29
N CYS A 105 -6.48 -3.31 -9.49
CA CYS A 105 -5.40 -4.31 -9.47
C CYS A 105 -5.48 -5.29 -10.66
N GLN A 106 -6.59 -5.29 -11.40
CA GLN A 106 -6.76 -6.07 -12.63
C GLN A 106 -6.35 -5.29 -13.88
N GLU A 107 -6.46 -3.95 -13.88
CA GLU A 107 -6.09 -3.08 -15.01
C GLU A 107 -4.57 -2.84 -15.11
N GLU A 108 -3.80 -2.95 -14.03
CA GLU A 108 -2.31 -2.87 -14.09
C GLU A 108 -1.66 -4.12 -14.74
N LEU A 109 -2.45 -5.16 -15.04
CA LEU A 109 -2.03 -6.34 -15.81
C LEU A 109 -2.24 -6.18 -17.33
N THR A 110 -2.76 -5.04 -17.81
CA THR A 110 -3.06 -4.81 -19.24
C THR A 110 -2.20 -3.74 -19.91
N LEU A 111 -1.02 -3.43 -19.36
CA LEU A 111 0.04 -2.79 -20.14
C LEU A 111 0.87 -3.90 -20.83
N PRO A 112 0.95 -3.91 -22.17
CA PRO A 112 1.63 -4.97 -22.91
C PRO A 112 3.14 -4.76 -22.86
N ASP A 113 3.81 -5.39 -21.89
CA ASP A 113 5.22 -5.70 -22.05
C ASP A 113 5.39 -7.19 -22.36
N ASP A 114 5.97 -7.39 -23.54
CA ASP A 114 6.16 -8.59 -24.32
C ASP A 114 7.12 -9.60 -23.65
N HIS A 115 6.70 -10.20 -22.53
CA HIS A 115 7.46 -11.26 -21.83
C HIS A 115 6.64 -12.52 -21.57
N LEU A 116 6.21 -13.10 -22.68
CA LEU A 116 6.32 -14.51 -23.03
C LEU A 116 7.11 -15.42 -22.03
N HIS A 117 6.39 -16.23 -21.23
CA HIS A 117 6.52 -17.71 -21.12
C HIS A 117 6.31 -18.33 -19.70
N ARG A 118 5.23 -19.11 -19.60
CA ARG A 118 5.14 -20.45 -18.96
C ARG A 118 5.21 -20.54 -17.42
N ALA A 119 4.04 -20.60 -16.79
CA ALA A 119 3.72 -21.55 -15.70
C ALA A 119 2.19 -21.58 -15.53
N THR A 120 1.46 -22.33 -16.35
CA THR A 120 1.03 -23.72 -16.09
C THR A 120 0.45 -23.94 -14.68
N GLY A 121 -0.86 -24.18 -14.62
CA GLY A 121 -1.41 -25.16 -13.68
C GLY A 121 -1.86 -24.63 -12.32
N CYS A 122 -3.11 -24.14 -12.29
CA CYS A 122 -3.94 -24.18 -11.09
C CYS A 122 -4.01 -25.63 -10.57
N GLY A 123 -3.61 -25.85 -9.32
CA GLY A 123 -3.57 -27.17 -8.71
C GLY A 123 -3.14 -27.10 -7.25
N LEU A 124 -4.11 -26.91 -6.37
CA LEU A 124 -3.98 -27.16 -4.94
C LEU A 124 -3.23 -28.48 -4.67
N GLN A 125 -2.19 -28.43 -3.83
CA GLN A 125 -2.02 -29.27 -2.64
C GLN A 125 -0.65 -28.97 -2.02
N ILE A 126 -0.67 -28.40 -0.81
CA ILE A 126 0.48 -28.42 0.09
C ILE A 126 0.34 -29.72 0.89
N PRO A 127 1.23 -30.72 0.73
CA PRO A 127 1.44 -31.72 1.76
C PRO A 127 2.63 -31.34 2.63
N ASN A 128 2.53 -31.86 3.84
CA ASN A 128 3.28 -31.59 5.04
C ASN A 128 4.66 -32.30 5.06
N LEU A 129 5.57 -31.73 5.86
CA LEU A 129 6.67 -32.32 6.64
C LEU A 129 7.56 -33.46 6.07
N GLU A 130 8.86 -33.29 6.38
CA GLU A 130 9.88 -34.34 6.63
C GLU A 130 10.48 -35.10 5.44
N SER A 131 11.77 -35.43 5.61
CA SER A 131 12.67 -36.25 4.76
C SER A 131 13.47 -35.47 3.72
N VAL A 132 14.75 -35.22 3.99
CA VAL A 132 15.88 -35.89 3.33
C VAL A 132 17.18 -35.30 3.89
N GLN A 133 17.92 -36.18 4.56
CA GLN A 133 19.30 -36.00 5.01
C GLN A 133 20.24 -35.75 3.83
N LEU A 134 21.27 -34.96 4.06
CA LEU A 134 22.64 -35.25 3.62
C LEU A 134 23.60 -34.73 4.70
#